data_AF-A0A9C6TI64-F1
#
_entry.id   AF-A0A9C6TI64-F1
#
_cell.length_a   1.000
_cell.length_b   1.000
_cell.length_c   1.000
_cell.angle_alpha   90.00
_cell.angle_beta   90.00
_cell.angle_gamma   90.00
#
_symmetry.space_group_name_H-M   'P 1'
#
loop_
_entity.id
_entity.type
_entity.pdbx_description
1 polymer ?
#
loop_
_entity_poly.entity_id
_entity_poly.type
_entity_poly.pdbx_seq_one_letter_code
_entity_poly.pdbx_strand_id
1 'polypeptide(L)'
;MKAYPDFQISGGRKIRPKIKWDKGRALLYLLETLGFDNFNHVIPIYIGDDKTDEDAFKVIVEKGEGFPIIVSSVAKETMASFSLRDPSHVMTFLIRLAKWKRNNSFITKTKQS
;
A
#
# COMPACT_ATOMS: atom_id res chain seq x y z
N MET A 1 -14.68 16.72 -30.70
CA MET A 1 -14.33 15.76 -29.62
C MET A 1 -15.22 16.07 -28.43
N LYS A 2 -16.13 15.17 -28.00
CA LYS A 2 -17.05 15.46 -26.89
C LYS A 2 -16.27 15.60 -25.58
N ALA A 3 -16.37 16.75 -24.93
CA ALA A 3 -15.81 16.97 -23.60
C ALA A 3 -16.74 16.35 -22.55
N TYR A 4 -16.19 15.53 -21.66
CA TYR A 4 -16.89 14.97 -20.51
C TYR A 4 -16.43 15.72 -19.26
N PRO A 5 -17.11 16.81 -18.84
CA PRO A 5 -16.61 17.71 -17.80
C PRO A 5 -16.45 17.05 -16.43
N ASP A 6 -17.17 15.96 -16.20
CA ASP A 6 -17.14 15.15 -14.97
C ASP A 6 -16.10 14.04 -14.99
N PHE A 7 -15.29 13.94 -16.04
CA PHE A 7 -14.31 12.87 -16.19
C PHE A 7 -12.93 13.42 -16.51
N GLN A 8 -11.92 12.82 -15.88
CA GLN A 8 -10.51 13.10 -16.17
C GLN A 8 -9.92 11.93 -16.94
N ILE A 9 -9.21 12.24 -18.03
CA ILE A 9 -8.53 11.27 -18.88
C ILE A 9 -7.03 11.39 -18.63
N SER A 10 -6.43 10.35 -18.07
CA SER A 10 -4.98 10.28 -17.83
C SER A 10 -4.33 9.24 -18.75
N GLY A 11 -3.31 9.64 -19.52
CA GLY A 11 -2.50 8.73 -20.36
C GLY A 11 -3.26 8.01 -21.48
N GLY A 12 -4.40 8.56 -21.94
CA GLY A 12 -5.14 8.06 -23.11
C GLY A 12 -5.97 6.79 -22.90
N ARG A 13 -5.92 6.12 -21.73
CA ARG A 13 -6.66 4.86 -21.49
C ARG A 13 -7.39 4.76 -20.15
N LYS A 14 -7.23 5.72 -19.24
CA LYS A 14 -7.90 5.72 -17.93
C LYS A 14 -8.87 6.90 -17.85
N ILE A 15 -10.18 6.60 -17.90
CA ILE A 15 -11.27 7.55 -17.65
C ILE A 15 -11.64 7.40 -16.17
N ARG A 16 -11.61 8.49 -15.40
CA ARG A 16 -11.99 8.48 -13.98
C ARG A 16 -12.96 9.63 -13.69
N PRO A 17 -13.94 9.47 -12.78
CA PRO A 17 -14.75 10.58 -12.31
C PRO A 17 -13.85 11.72 -11.81
N LYS A 18 -14.24 12.97 -12.02
CA LYS A 18 -13.55 14.19 -11.57
C LYS A 18 -13.78 14.44 -10.08
N ILE A 19 -13.64 13.38 -9.29
CA ILE A 19 -13.57 13.43 -7.84
C ILE A 19 -12.08 13.42 -7.52
N LYS A 20 -11.65 14.26 -6.58
CA LYS A 20 -10.26 14.29 -6.12
C LYS A 20 -10.00 13.03 -5.28
N TRP A 21 -9.81 11.88 -5.94
CA TRP A 21 -9.59 10.58 -5.31
C TRP A 21 -8.22 10.04 -5.77
N ASP A 22 -7.30 9.96 -4.82
CA ASP A 22 -5.97 9.39 -5.00
C ASP A 22 -5.84 8.11 -4.16
N LYS A 23 -4.74 7.36 -4.36
CA LYS A 23 -4.54 6.08 -3.64
C LYS A 23 -4.37 6.30 -2.14
N GLY A 24 -3.88 7.47 -1.71
CA GLY A 24 -3.81 7.86 -0.29
C GLY A 24 -5.18 8.02 0.36
N ARG A 25 -6.10 8.75 -0.30
CA ARG A 25 -7.50 8.86 0.16
C ARG A 25 -8.21 7.51 0.18
N ALA A 26 -7.96 6.66 -0.82
CA ALA A 26 -8.50 5.30 -0.84
C ALA A 26 -8.04 4.48 0.37
N LEU A 27 -6.76 4.58 0.73
CA LEU A 27 -6.18 3.92 1.89
C LEU A 27 -6.82 4.43 3.19
N LEU A 28 -6.92 5.74 3.38
CA LEU A 28 -7.55 6.33 4.56
C LEU A 28 -9.01 5.88 4.72
N TYR A 29 -9.78 5.95 3.64
CA TYR A 29 -11.17 5.50 3.62
C TYR A 29 -11.30 4.01 4.00
N LEU A 30 -10.41 3.16 3.48
CA LEU A 30 -10.43 1.73 3.79
C LEU A 30 -10.14 1.48 5.28
N LEU A 31 -9.14 2.15 5.83
CA LEU A 31 -8.78 2.02 7.25
C LEU A 31 -9.91 2.49 8.16
N GLU A 32 -10.52 3.64 7.86
CA GLU A 32 -11.69 4.16 8.59
C GLU A 32 -12.88 3.19 8.52
N THR A 33 -13.22 2.73 7.32
CA THR A 33 -14.36 1.82 7.11
C THR A 33 -14.21 0.50 7.88
N LEU A 34 -12.97 0.04 8.06
CA LEU A 34 -12.67 -1.21 8.77
C LEU A 34 -12.41 -0.99 10.27
N GLY A 35 -12.44 0.25 10.77
CA GLY A 35 -12.12 0.57 12.17
C GLY A 35 -10.65 0.38 12.53
N PHE A 36 -9.75 0.59 11.56
CA PHE A 36 -8.29 0.47 11.69
C PHE A 36 -7.57 1.84 11.54
N ASP A 37 -8.30 2.93 11.62
CA ASP A 37 -7.82 4.32 11.44
C ASP A 37 -6.79 4.79 12.49
N ASN A 38 -6.78 4.10 13.63
CA ASN A 38 -5.94 4.34 14.78
C ASN A 38 -4.78 3.35 14.93
N PHE A 39 -4.58 2.42 13.98
CA PHE A 39 -3.41 1.54 13.81
C PHE A 39 -2.92 0.71 15.02
N ASN A 40 -3.54 0.84 16.20
CA ASN A 40 -3.18 0.17 17.45
C ASN A 40 -3.15 -1.37 17.35
N HIS A 41 -3.85 -1.93 16.36
CA HIS A 41 -3.96 -3.38 16.16
C HIS A 41 -3.62 -3.83 14.73
N VAL A 42 -3.28 -2.90 13.82
CA VAL A 42 -3.00 -3.19 12.41
C VAL A 42 -1.83 -2.35 11.95
N ILE A 43 -0.86 -3.00 11.31
CA ILE A 43 0.30 -2.33 10.72
C ILE A 43 0.10 -2.29 9.21
N PRO A 44 -0.01 -1.11 8.56
CA PRO A 44 -0.25 -1.03 7.14
C PRO A 44 1.04 -1.37 6.39
N ILE A 45 0.93 -2.27 5.43
CA ILE A 45 2.00 -2.55 4.46
C ILE A 45 1.42 -2.20 3.10
N TYR A 46 1.98 -1.18 2.46
CA TYR A 46 1.54 -0.75 1.13
C TYR A 46 2.67 -0.98 0.14
N ILE A 47 2.36 -1.69 -0.94
CA ILE A 47 3.32 -2.07 -1.98
C ILE A 47 2.84 -1.48 -3.31
N GLY A 48 3.67 -0.65 -3.95
CA GLY A 48 3.31 0.05 -5.19
C GLY A 48 4.50 0.27 -6.12
N ASP A 49 4.27 0.42 -7.42
CA ASP A 49 5.32 0.47 -8.46
C ASP A 49 5.37 1.82 -9.21
N ASP A 50 4.27 2.58 -9.15
CA ASP A 50 4.06 3.77 -9.96
C ASP A 50 3.99 5.05 -9.14
N LYS A 51 4.06 6.19 -9.84
CA LYS A 51 4.02 7.52 -9.21
C LYS A 51 2.73 7.78 -8.44
N THR A 52 1.63 7.08 -8.75
CA THR A 52 0.36 7.29 -8.05
C THR A 52 0.32 6.59 -6.70
N ASP A 53 1.26 5.68 -6.43
CA ASP A 53 1.43 5.05 -5.11
C ASP A 53 2.11 5.98 -4.08
N GLU A 54 2.79 7.03 -4.53
CA GLU A 54 3.40 8.04 -3.65
C GLU A 54 2.37 8.72 -2.74
N ASP A 55 1.13 8.91 -3.21
CA ASP A 55 0.04 9.45 -2.38
C ASP A 55 -0.27 8.54 -1.19
N ALA A 56 -0.18 7.22 -1.37
CA ALA A 56 -0.38 6.24 -0.30
C ALA A 56 0.85 6.13 0.61
N PHE A 57 2.05 6.18 0.04
CA PHE A 57 3.29 6.18 0.84
C PHE A 57 3.34 7.39 1.77
N LYS A 58 2.99 8.58 1.26
CA LYS A 58 2.91 9.81 2.06
C LYS A 58 1.97 9.65 3.25
N VAL A 59 0.77 9.11 3.05
CA VAL A 59 -0.18 8.87 4.15
C VAL A 59 0.41 7.98 5.25
N ILE A 60 1.09 6.90 4.87
CA ILE A 60 1.70 5.97 5.84
C ILE A 60 2.84 6.65 6.60
N VAL A 61 3.70 7.40 5.89
CA VAL A 61 4.79 8.15 6.52
C VAL A 61 4.26 9.23 7.47
N GLU A 62 3.23 9.98 7.06
CA GLU A 62 2.62 11.03 7.89
C GLU A 62 1.95 10.48 9.15
N LYS A 63 1.39 9.27 9.08
CA LYS A 63 0.84 8.56 10.24
C LYS A 63 1.92 7.99 11.15
N GLY A 64 3.16 7.83 10.66
CA GLY A 64 4.30 7.36 11.43
C GLY A 64 4.28 5.85 11.73
N GLU A 65 3.29 5.12 11.24
CA GLU A 65 3.09 3.70 11.51
C GLU A 65 2.92 2.92 10.21
N GLY A 66 3.77 1.91 10.01
CA GLY A 66 3.71 0.99 8.87
C GLY A 66 4.88 1.05 7.91
N PHE A 67 4.68 0.38 6.77
CA PHE A 67 5.76 0.06 5.84
C PHE A 67 5.34 0.34 4.39
N PRO A 68 5.62 1.53 3.87
CA PRO A 68 5.48 1.83 2.45
C PRO A 68 6.67 1.24 1.68
N ILE A 69 6.38 0.45 0.63
CA ILE A 69 7.36 -0.32 -0.14
C ILE A 69 7.19 0.00 -1.63
N ILE A 70 8.25 0.50 -2.27
CA ILE A 70 8.27 0.69 -3.72
C ILE A 70 8.72 -0.58 -4.44
N VAL A 71 8.14 -0.87 -5.60
CA VAL A 71 8.58 -1.92 -6.51
C VAL A 71 9.27 -1.27 -7.70
N SER A 72 10.59 -1.42 -7.79
CA SER A 72 11.39 -0.82 -8.85
C SER A 72 12.72 -1.53 -9.03
N SER A 73 13.10 -1.76 -10.28
CA SER A 73 14.41 -2.31 -10.64
C SER A 73 15.51 -1.24 -10.67
N VAL A 74 15.12 0.03 -10.60
CA VAL A 74 16.00 1.20 -10.63
C VAL A 74 15.73 2.10 -9.42
N ALA A 75 16.74 2.85 -8.99
CA ALA A 75 16.58 3.84 -7.94
C ALA A 75 15.58 4.93 -8.40
N LYS A 76 14.65 5.29 -7.52
CA LYS A 76 13.66 6.33 -7.71
C LYS A 76 13.62 7.20 -6.46
N GLU A 77 13.40 8.50 -6.65
CA GLU A 77 12.97 9.37 -5.55
C GLU A 77 11.56 8.93 -5.13
N THR A 78 11.38 8.63 -3.84
CA THR A 78 10.15 8.05 -3.30
C THR A 78 10.05 8.31 -1.81
N MET A 79 8.82 8.39 -1.30
CA MET A 79 8.52 8.40 0.14
C MET A 79 8.52 6.98 0.74
N ALA A 80 8.67 5.92 -0.06
CA ALA A 80 8.75 4.56 0.44
C ALA A 80 9.99 4.34 1.32
N SER A 81 9.81 3.64 2.44
CA SER A 81 10.91 3.32 3.37
C SER A 81 11.70 2.08 2.94
N PHE A 82 11.13 1.25 2.07
CA PHE A 82 11.74 0.02 1.58
C PHE A 82 11.51 -0.14 0.08
N SER A 83 12.31 -1.00 -0.56
CA SER A 83 12.18 -1.31 -1.98
C SER A 83 12.22 -2.81 -2.25
N LEU A 84 11.44 -3.25 -3.22
CA LEU A 84 11.51 -4.57 -3.85
C LEU A 84 11.88 -4.38 -5.32
N ARG A 85 12.70 -5.27 -5.88
CA ARG A 85 13.26 -5.09 -7.22
C ARG A 85 12.21 -5.20 -8.33
N ASP A 86 11.28 -6.13 -8.19
CA ASP A 86 10.32 -6.49 -9.23
C ASP A 86 9.16 -7.33 -8.63
N PRO A 87 8.10 -7.64 -9.41
CA PRO A 87 6.96 -8.41 -8.90
C PRO A 87 7.29 -9.81 -8.35
N SER A 88 8.38 -10.45 -8.79
CA SER A 88 8.79 -11.75 -8.23
C SER A 88 9.30 -11.63 -6.79
N HIS A 89 9.92 -10.49 -6.47
CA HIS A 89 10.32 -10.16 -5.11
C HIS A 89 9.11 -9.85 -4.21
N VAL A 90 8.04 -9.27 -4.76
CA VAL A 90 6.76 -9.10 -4.05
C VAL A 90 6.19 -10.45 -3.64
N MET A 91 6.15 -11.42 -4.57
CA MET A 91 5.70 -12.77 -4.27
C MET A 91 6.55 -13.41 -3.16
N THR A 92 7.87 -13.31 -3.27
CA THR A 92 8.81 -13.86 -2.27
C THR A 92 8.60 -13.23 -0.90
N PHE A 93 8.41 -11.91 -0.85
CA PHE A 93 8.12 -11.17 0.37
C PHE A 93 6.81 -11.66 1.03
N LEU A 94 5.71 -11.74 0.27
CA LEU A 94 4.41 -12.19 0.79
C LEU A 94 4.46 -13.63 1.30
N ILE A 95 5.15 -14.53 0.59
CA ILE A 95 5.35 -15.92 1.05
C ILE A 95 6.11 -15.97 2.38
N ARG A 96 7.18 -15.16 2.50
CA ARG A 96 7.97 -15.08 3.74
C ARG A 96 7.14 -14.51 4.89
N LEU A 97 6.37 -13.46 4.64
CA LEU A 97 5.48 -12.85 5.63
C LEU A 97 4.42 -13.85 6.13
N ALA A 98 3.79 -14.58 5.22
CA ALA A 98 2.82 -15.63 5.56
C ALA A 98 3.44 -16.78 6.37
N LYS A 99 4.65 -17.23 5.98
CA LYS A 99 5.40 -18.24 6.74
C LYS A 99 5.76 -17.74 8.14
N TRP A 100 6.25 -16.51 8.25
CA TRP A 100 6.58 -15.88 9.53
C TRP A 100 5.35 -15.81 10.45
N LYS A 101 4.19 -15.41 9.94
CA LYS A 101 2.95 -15.36 10.74
C LYS A 101 2.56 -16.74 11.25
N ARG A 102 2.66 -17.77 10.41
CA ARG A 102 2.36 -19.17 10.78
C ARG A 102 3.29 -19.67 11.87
N ASN A 103 4.60 -19.47 11.72
CA ASN A 103 5.60 -19.94 12.68
C ASN A 103 5.46 -19.27 14.06
N ASN A 104 5.13 -17.97 14.09
CA ASN A 104 4.86 -17.27 15.36
C ASN A 104 3.53 -17.69 16.02
N SER A 105 2.59 -18.21 15.23
CA SER A 105 1.33 -18.78 15.76
C SER A 105 1.55 -20.15 16.44
N PHE A 106 2.61 -20.87 16.08
CA PHE A 106 2.98 -22.13 16.74
C PHE A 106 3.72 -21.90 18.06
N ILE A 107 4.61 -20.90 18.13
CA ILE A 107 5.39 -20.57 19.34
C ILE A 107 4.49 -20.05 20.48
N THR A 108 3.41 -19.35 20.14
CA THR A 108 2.46 -18.84 21.14
C THR A 108 1.58 -19.95 21.74
N LYS A 109 1.32 -21.04 21.01
CA LYS A 109 0.54 -22.19 21.51
C LYS A 109 1.34 -23.14 22.41
N THR A 110 2.66 -23.26 22.23
CA THR A 110 3.52 -24.12 23.06
C THR A 110 3.95 -23.50 24.39
N LYS A 111 3.69 -22.20 24.63
CA LYS A 111 3.97 -21.53 25.91
C LYS A 111 2.79 -21.56 26.90
N GLN A 112 1.67 -22.20 26.56
CA GLN A 112 0.47 -22.29 27.41
C GLN A 112 0.14 -23.73 27.86
N SER A 113 1.10 -24.65 27.73
CA SER A 113 1.01 -26.03 28.22
C SER A 113 2.05 -26.31 29.29
#